data_AF-A0A7S0Y9V3-F1
#
_entry.id   AF-A0A7S0Y9V3-F1
#
_cell.length_a   1.000
_cell.length_b   1.000
_cell.length_c   1.000
_cell.angle_alpha   90.00
_cell.angle_beta   90.00
_cell.angle_gamma   90.00
#
_symmetry.space_group_name_H-M   'P 1'
#
loop_
_entity.id
_entity.type
_entity.pdbx_description
1 polymer ?
#
loop_
_entity_poly.entity_id
_entity_poly.type
_entity_poly.pdbx_seq_one_letter_code
_entity_poly.pdbx_strand_id
1 'polypeptide(L)'
;IIYYLLFIKKDASGICPAMSFEGRCFHFSIDRGGTFTDVFAEIKRTDGTSTFKVLKLLSEDPANYPDAPREGIRRVLAETTWRSYPRDEPLDTSLIHSIRMGTTVATNALLERQGEPCALLVTKGFKDLLHIGNQARPKIFDLTAKGFDPLCQEVVEVDELVSIRLCGGGGVEGE
;
A
#
# COMPACT_ATOMS: atom_id res chain seq x y z
N ILE A 1 -12.14 0.64 4.55
CA ILE A 1 -10.92 1.19 3.88
C ILE A 1 -10.08 0.01 3.39
N ILE A 2 -10.24 -0.39 2.14
CA ILE A 2 -9.34 -1.35 1.48
C ILE A 2 -8.71 -0.59 0.33
N TYR A 3 -7.47 -0.14 0.49
CA TYR A 3 -6.68 0.36 -0.63
C TYR A 3 -5.36 -0.38 -0.70
N TYR A 4 -5.09 -0.84 -1.91
CA TYR A 4 -4.11 -1.86 -2.26
C TYR A 4 -2.69 -1.31 -2.17
N LEU A 5 -1.83 -1.93 -1.35
CA LEU A 5 -0.42 -2.02 -1.72
C LEU A 5 -0.35 -3.03 -2.87
N LEU A 6 -0.49 -2.54 -4.10
CA LEU A 6 -0.43 -3.40 -5.27
C LEU A 6 1.04 -3.64 -5.64
N PHE A 7 1.57 -4.79 -5.22
CA PHE A 7 2.87 -5.26 -5.67
C PHE A 7 2.67 -6.19 -6.87
N ILE A 8 2.80 -5.67 -8.08
CA ILE A 8 2.78 -6.51 -9.28
C ILE A 8 4.22 -6.93 -9.56
N LYS A 9 4.57 -8.15 -9.14
CA LYS A 9 5.79 -8.83 -9.57
C LYS A 9 5.45 -9.75 -10.74
N LYS A 10 6.00 -9.47 -11.92
CA LYS A 10 5.96 -10.41 -13.04
C LYS A 10 7.15 -11.35 -12.86
N ASP A 11 6.87 -12.51 -12.26
CA ASP A 11 7.79 -13.62 -11.94
C ASP A 11 8.93 -13.39 -10.93
N ALA A 12 9.19 -14.45 -10.15
CA ALA A 12 10.20 -14.52 -9.09
C ALA A 12 11.56 -15.06 -9.56
N SER A 13 11.74 -15.31 -10.86
CA SER A 13 12.95 -15.93 -11.41
C SER A 13 14.16 -14.98 -11.45
N GLY A 14 13.98 -13.67 -11.24
CA GLY A 14 15.07 -12.68 -11.33
C GLY A 14 15.69 -12.56 -12.72
N ILE A 15 15.12 -13.28 -13.69
CA ILE A 15 15.50 -13.28 -15.09
C ILE A 15 14.44 -12.40 -15.77
N CYS A 16 14.86 -11.24 -16.27
CA CYS A 16 14.08 -10.50 -17.26
C CYS A 16 13.55 -11.52 -18.27
N PRO A 17 12.22 -11.66 -18.49
CA PRO A 17 11.70 -12.63 -19.45
C PRO A 17 12.52 -12.45 -20.73
N ALA A 18 13.17 -13.55 -21.13
CA ALA A 18 14.25 -13.55 -22.10
C ALA A 18 13.95 -12.58 -23.25
N MET A 19 14.83 -11.58 -23.42
CA MET A 19 14.82 -10.61 -24.52
C MET A 19 13.44 -10.00 -24.79
N SER A 20 13.08 -8.97 -24.02
CA SER A 20 12.18 -7.97 -24.55
C SER A 20 12.69 -7.49 -25.92
N PHE A 21 11.78 -7.19 -26.84
CA PHE A 21 12.02 -6.94 -28.27
C PHE A 21 13.07 -5.84 -28.59
N GLU A 22 13.60 -5.14 -27.59
CA GLU A 22 14.59 -4.06 -27.70
C GLU A 22 15.74 -4.16 -26.67
N GLY A 23 15.85 -5.28 -25.95
CA GLY A 23 16.87 -5.49 -24.91
C GLY A 23 16.72 -4.54 -23.71
N ARG A 24 15.48 -4.16 -23.36
CA ARG A 24 15.16 -3.20 -22.29
C ARG A 24 14.09 -3.74 -21.33
N CYS A 25 14.27 -3.50 -20.04
CA CYS A 25 13.40 -3.98 -18.98
C CYS A 25 13.06 -2.85 -18.03
N PHE A 26 11.78 -2.64 -17.74
CA PHE A 26 11.30 -1.51 -16.95
C PHE A 26 10.94 -1.94 -15.53
N HIS A 27 11.46 -1.20 -14.55
CA HIS A 27 11.08 -1.28 -13.15
C HIS A 27 10.50 0.06 -12.70
N PHE A 28 9.22 0.05 -12.30
CA PHE A 28 8.54 1.24 -11.79
C PHE A 28 8.43 1.21 -10.27
N SER A 29 8.71 2.36 -9.66
CA SER A 29 8.36 2.69 -8.28
C SER A 29 7.50 3.95 -8.32
N ILE A 30 6.26 3.85 -7.85
CA ILE A 30 5.26 4.90 -7.93
C ILE A 30 4.79 5.23 -6.52
N ASP A 31 4.74 6.51 -6.19
CA ASP A 31 4.13 7.00 -4.95
C ASP A 31 2.95 7.91 -5.31
N ARG A 32 1.73 7.40 -5.10
CA ARG A 32 0.51 8.18 -5.30
C ARG A 32 0.15 8.92 -4.01
N GLY A 33 0.45 10.21 -4.01
CA GLY A 33 0.03 11.15 -2.97
C GLY A 33 -1.37 11.71 -3.18
N GLY A 34 -1.81 12.59 -2.27
CA GLY A 34 -3.09 13.30 -2.39
C GLY A 34 -3.13 14.27 -3.58
N THR A 35 -2.09 15.08 -3.75
CA THR A 35 -2.03 16.08 -4.83
C THR A 35 -1.21 15.63 -6.03
N PHE A 36 -0.07 14.96 -5.79
CA PHE A 36 0.85 14.55 -6.84
C PHE A 36 1.13 13.06 -6.76
N THR A 37 1.37 12.46 -7.93
CA THR A 37 1.91 11.12 -8.11
C THR A 37 3.32 11.23 -8.63
N ASP A 38 4.27 10.70 -7.87
CA ASP A 38 5.68 10.60 -8.25
C ASP A 38 5.96 9.25 -8.90
N VAL A 39 6.62 9.27 -10.05
CA VAL A 39 6.93 8.09 -10.86
C VAL A 39 8.42 8.03 -11.07
N PHE A 40 9.05 6.99 -10.54
CA PHE A 40 10.43 6.64 -10.79
C PHE A 40 10.47 5.38 -11.66
N ALA A 41 11.17 5.45 -12.79
CA ALA A 41 11.39 4.31 -13.66
C ALA A 41 12.88 4.05 -13.84
N GLU A 42 13.32 2.84 -13.51
CA GLU A 42 14.62 2.31 -13.90
C GLU A 42 14.44 1.46 -15.16
N ILE A 43 15.14 1.82 -16.23
CA ILE A 43 15.18 1.08 -17.49
C ILE A 43 16.52 0.37 -17.59
N LYS A 44 16.53 -0.95 -17.37
CA LYS A 44 17.71 -1.81 -17.50
C LYS A 44 17.87 -2.27 -18.93
N ARG A 45 19.09 -2.26 -19.44
CA ARG A 45 19.44 -2.77 -20.76
C ARG A 45 20.19 -4.10 -20.66
N THR A 46 20.19 -4.86 -21.76
CA THR A 46 20.91 -6.14 -21.85
C THR A 46 22.43 -6.00 -21.78
N ASP A 47 22.97 -4.82 -22.06
CA ASP A 47 24.39 -4.49 -21.90
C ASP A 47 24.79 -4.22 -20.43
N GLY A 48 23.85 -4.35 -19.49
CA GLY A 48 24.06 -4.11 -18.07
C GLY A 48 23.94 -2.65 -17.66
N THR A 49 23.70 -1.72 -18.58
CA THR A 49 23.49 -0.31 -18.26
C THR A 49 22.06 -0.04 -17.79
N SER A 50 21.89 0.98 -16.94
CA SER A 50 20.59 1.49 -16.50
C SER A 50 20.44 2.95 -16.89
N THR A 51 19.23 3.32 -17.31
CA THR A 51 18.80 4.71 -17.44
C THR A 51 17.60 4.96 -16.54
N PHE A 52 17.37 6.22 -16.17
CA PHE A 52 16.33 6.58 -15.21
C PHE A 52 15.41 7.66 -15.77
N LYS A 53 14.13 7.57 -15.44
CA LYS A 53 13.13 8.61 -15.69
C LYS A 53 12.39 8.93 -14.41
N VAL A 54 12.13 10.22 -14.21
CA VAL A 54 11.36 10.74 -13.08
C VAL A 54 10.27 11.63 -13.62
N LEU A 55 9.03 11.38 -13.21
CA LEU A 55 7.88 12.21 -13.56
C LEU A 55 7.10 12.56 -12.32
N LYS A 56 6.47 13.74 -12.37
CA LYS A 56 5.48 14.20 -11.40
C LYS A 56 4.21 14.53 -12.16
N LEU A 57 3.10 13.92 -11.73
CA LEU A 57 1.77 14.12 -12.29
C LEU A 57 0.84 14.62 -11.20
N LEU A 58 -0.21 15.37 -11.56
CA LEU A 58 -1.33 15.57 -10.66
C LEU A 58 -1.97 14.20 -10.38
N SER A 59 -2.24 13.90 -9.11
CA SER A 59 -2.89 12.64 -8.70
C SER A 59 -4.30 12.51 -9.26
N GLU A 60 -4.98 13.64 -9.44
CA GLU A 60 -6.29 13.73 -10.07
C GLU A 60 -6.28 14.81 -11.14
N ASP A 61 -6.51 14.40 -12.38
CA ASP A 61 -6.64 15.29 -13.55
C ASP A 61 -7.52 14.64 -14.61
N PRO A 62 -8.83 14.49 -14.32
CA PRO A 62 -9.75 13.72 -15.17
C PRO A 62 -9.92 14.31 -16.57
N ALA A 63 -9.56 15.59 -16.79
CA ALA A 63 -9.58 16.21 -18.11
C ALA A 63 -8.48 15.67 -19.04
N ASN A 64 -7.38 15.15 -18.49
CA ASN A 64 -6.22 14.70 -19.26
C ASN A 64 -5.96 13.19 -19.17
N TYR A 65 -6.25 12.56 -18.03
CA TYR A 65 -6.08 11.13 -17.83
C TYR A 65 -6.92 10.60 -16.65
N PRO A 66 -7.42 9.35 -16.72
CA PRO A 66 -8.25 8.78 -15.66
C PRO A 66 -7.44 8.32 -14.44
N ASP A 67 -6.15 8.02 -14.59
CA ASP A 67 -5.30 7.48 -13.52
C ASP A 67 -3.84 7.92 -13.70
N ALA A 68 -3.29 8.58 -12.68
CA ALA A 68 -1.93 9.15 -12.71
C ALA A 68 -0.81 8.07 -12.75
N PRO A 69 -0.85 6.99 -11.95
CA PRO A 69 0.09 5.87 -12.07
C PRO A 69 0.17 5.30 -13.49
N ARG A 70 -0.98 4.95 -14.08
CA ARG A 70 -1.04 4.40 -15.44
C ARG A 70 -0.52 5.40 -16.47
N GLU A 71 -0.91 6.67 -16.36
CA GLU A 71 -0.42 7.72 -17.24
C GLU A 71 1.11 7.91 -17.13
N GLY A 72 1.66 7.84 -15.93
CA GLY A 72 3.11 7.92 -15.70
C GLY A 72 3.88 6.80 -16.41
N ILE A 73 3.41 5.56 -16.26
CA ILE A 73 3.96 4.40 -16.97
C ILE A 73 3.87 4.62 -18.48
N ARG A 74 2.70 5.06 -18.98
CA ARG A 74 2.46 5.32 -20.41
C ARG A 74 3.45 6.33 -20.98
N ARG A 75 3.67 7.46 -20.30
CA ARG A 75 4.62 8.51 -20.74
C ARG A 75 6.05 7.98 -20.82
N VAL A 76 6.50 7.23 -19.81
CA VAL A 76 7.83 6.62 -19.81
C VAL A 76 8.00 5.63 -20.96
N LEU A 77 7.02 4.75 -21.17
CA LEU A 77 7.06 3.77 -22.25
C LEU A 77 7.07 4.46 -23.61
N ALA A 78 6.19 5.43 -23.84
CA ALA A 78 6.09 6.18 -25.09
C ALA A 78 7.40 6.92 -25.42
N GLU A 79 7.97 7.63 -24.43
CA GLU A 79 9.22 8.38 -24.62
C GLU A 79 10.43 7.45 -24.85
N THR A 80 10.47 6.32 -24.13
CA THR A 80 11.64 5.43 -24.17
C THR A 80 11.66 4.53 -25.41
N THR A 81 10.49 4.02 -25.80
CA THR A 81 10.35 3.07 -26.92
C THR A 81 10.00 3.77 -28.24
N TRP A 82 9.62 5.06 -28.20
CA TRP A 82 9.13 5.82 -29.35
C TRP A 82 7.89 5.19 -30.02
N ARG A 83 7.12 4.40 -29.26
CA ARG A 83 5.88 3.77 -29.70
C ARG A 83 4.67 4.56 -29.23
N SER A 84 3.58 4.43 -29.98
CA SER A 84 2.28 4.97 -29.55
C SER A 84 1.68 4.10 -28.46
N TYR A 85 1.25 4.73 -27.37
CA TYR A 85 0.44 4.12 -26.33
C TYR A 85 -0.81 5.01 -26.15
N PRO A 86 -1.93 4.66 -26.79
CA PRO A 86 -3.19 5.39 -26.66
C PRO A 86 -3.66 5.45 -25.22
N ARG A 87 -4.32 6.56 -24.84
CA ARG A 87 -4.82 6.73 -23.47
C ARG A 87 -5.96 5.76 -23.16
N ASP A 88 -6.78 5.42 -24.14
CA ASP A 88 -8.03 4.67 -23.93
C ASP A 88 -7.86 3.14 -24.07
N GLU A 89 -6.64 2.69 -24.34
CA GLU A 89 -6.31 1.28 -24.49
C GLU A 89 -5.52 0.74 -23.29
N PRO A 90 -5.63 -0.58 -22.99
CA PRO A 90 -4.77 -1.24 -22.03
C PRO A 90 -3.29 -1.09 -22.40
N LEU A 91 -2.43 -0.83 -21.42
CA LEU A 91 -0.99 -0.76 -21.65
C LEU A 91 -0.42 -2.15 -21.94
N ASP A 92 0.41 -2.26 -22.98
CA ASP A 92 1.25 -3.42 -23.16
C ASP A 92 2.29 -3.49 -22.01
N THR A 93 2.18 -4.55 -21.20
CA THR A 93 3.06 -4.80 -20.05
C THR A 93 4.21 -5.75 -20.39
N SER A 94 4.41 -6.11 -21.66
CA SER A 94 5.46 -7.03 -22.10
C SER A 94 6.87 -6.60 -21.67
N LEU A 95 7.13 -5.29 -21.66
CA LEU A 95 8.42 -4.68 -21.29
C LEU A 95 8.58 -4.42 -19.78
N ILE A 96 7.49 -4.55 -19.01
CA ILE A 96 7.46 -4.20 -17.58
C ILE A 96 7.74 -5.45 -16.75
N HIS A 97 8.80 -5.39 -15.95
CA HIS A 97 9.15 -6.48 -15.03
C HIS A 97 8.50 -6.32 -13.66
N SER A 98 8.49 -5.10 -13.11
CA SER A 98 7.87 -4.86 -11.81
C SER A 98 7.27 -3.47 -11.72
N ILE A 99 6.12 -3.41 -11.05
CA ILE A 99 5.51 -2.16 -10.60
C ILE A 99 5.38 -2.25 -9.09
N ARG A 100 6.05 -1.34 -8.39
CA ARG A 100 5.87 -1.11 -6.96
C ARG A 100 5.08 0.17 -6.80
N MET A 101 3.92 0.09 -6.17
CA MET A 101 3.10 1.25 -5.91
C MET A 101 2.89 1.41 -4.41
N GLY A 102 3.36 2.54 -3.88
CA GLY A 102 2.97 3.07 -2.58
C GLY A 102 1.89 4.13 -2.76
N THR A 103 1.08 4.34 -1.73
CA THR A 103 0.14 5.45 -1.70
C THR A 103 0.03 6.00 -0.29
N THR A 104 -0.11 7.32 -0.17
CA THR A 104 -0.36 8.00 1.10
C THR A 104 -1.84 8.24 1.37
N VAL A 105 -2.73 7.82 0.47
CA VAL A 105 -4.20 7.99 0.60
C VAL A 105 -4.73 7.36 1.90
N ALA A 106 -4.26 6.15 2.24
CA ALA A 106 -4.72 5.47 3.47
C ALA A 106 -4.31 6.24 4.74
N THR A 107 -3.07 6.76 4.77
CA THR A 107 -2.58 7.53 5.91
C THR A 107 -3.32 8.86 6.04
N ASN A 108 -3.57 9.55 4.92
CA ASN A 108 -4.33 10.80 4.93
C ASN A 108 -5.78 10.57 5.36
N ALA A 109 -6.43 9.53 4.84
CA ALA A 109 -7.77 9.14 5.25
C ALA A 109 -7.84 8.85 6.77
N LEU A 110 -6.81 8.20 7.33
CA LEU A 110 -6.71 7.96 8.77
C LEU A 110 -6.54 9.26 9.57
N LEU A 111 -5.63 10.15 9.14
CA LEU A 111 -5.36 11.42 9.81
C LEU A 111 -6.55 12.39 9.74
N GLU A 112 -7.26 12.41 8.62
CA GLU A 112 -8.45 13.24 8.37
C GLU A 112 -9.75 12.59 8.89
N ARG A 113 -9.67 11.39 9.48
CA ARG A 113 -10.82 10.58 9.92
C ARG A 113 -11.88 10.37 8.82
N GLN A 114 -11.44 10.28 7.57
CA GLN A 114 -12.27 10.00 6.40
C GLN A 114 -12.28 8.50 6.10
N GLY A 115 -12.96 7.74 6.94
CA GLY A 115 -13.14 6.30 6.80
C GLY A 115 -14.59 5.91 6.64
N GLU A 116 -14.82 4.66 6.23
CA GLU A 116 -16.14 4.04 6.29
C GLU A 116 -16.52 3.71 7.74
N PRO A 117 -17.81 3.85 8.12
CA PRO A 117 -18.34 3.33 9.38
C PRO A 117 -17.85 1.91 9.68
N CYS A 118 -17.27 1.71 10.86
CA CYS A 118 -16.81 0.39 11.30
C CYS A 118 -17.23 0.11 12.75
N ALA A 119 -17.52 -1.17 13.02
CA ALA A 119 -17.78 -1.69 14.34
C ALA A 119 -16.61 -2.57 14.79
N LEU A 120 -16.26 -2.48 16.08
CA LEU A 120 -15.31 -3.36 16.74
C LEU A 120 -16.06 -4.47 17.49
N LEU A 121 -15.79 -5.72 17.16
CA LEU A 121 -16.26 -6.87 17.94
C LEU A 121 -15.19 -7.21 18.98
N VAL A 122 -15.58 -7.28 20.26
CA VAL A 122 -14.69 -7.57 21.39
C VAL A 122 -15.32 -8.61 22.31
N THR A 123 -14.47 -9.30 23.07
CA THR A 123 -14.88 -10.15 24.18
C THR A 123 -15.75 -9.35 25.16
N LYS A 124 -16.79 -9.97 25.70
CA LYS A 124 -17.62 -9.40 26.75
C LYS A 124 -16.78 -8.98 27.96
N GLY A 125 -16.98 -7.75 28.42
CA GLY A 125 -16.20 -7.09 29.48
C GLY A 125 -15.08 -6.18 28.95
N PHE A 126 -14.86 -6.11 27.64
CA PHE A 126 -13.78 -5.31 27.01
C PHE A 126 -14.28 -4.17 26.13
N LYS A 127 -15.55 -3.76 26.25
CA LYS A 127 -16.14 -2.65 25.48
C LYS A 127 -15.31 -1.37 25.49
N ASP A 128 -14.72 -1.02 26.64
CA ASP A 128 -14.01 0.24 26.83
C ASP A 128 -12.52 0.17 26.48
N LEU A 129 -12.04 -0.94 25.90
CA LEU A 129 -10.60 -1.17 25.64
C LEU A 129 -9.97 -0.06 24.79
N LEU A 130 -10.63 0.39 23.72
CA LEU A 130 -10.11 1.48 22.88
C LEU A 130 -10.21 2.86 23.55
N HIS A 131 -11.17 3.05 24.46
CA HIS A 131 -11.31 4.30 25.21
C HIS A 131 -10.21 4.43 26.27
N ILE A 132 -9.92 3.33 26.98
CA ILE A 132 -8.82 3.24 27.95
C ILE A 132 -7.47 3.38 27.23
N GLY A 133 -7.33 2.75 26.05
CA GLY A 133 -6.10 2.74 25.29
C GLY A 133 -4.93 2.15 26.08
N ASN A 134 -3.71 2.57 25.79
CA ASN A 134 -2.49 2.11 26.46
C ASN A 134 -1.98 3.07 27.55
N GLN A 135 -2.81 4.05 27.95
CA GLN A 135 -2.46 5.09 28.93
C GLN A 135 -1.19 5.91 28.57
N ALA A 136 -0.75 5.89 27.31
CA ALA A 136 0.38 6.69 26.87
C ALA A 136 0.01 8.18 26.92
N ARG A 137 0.73 8.96 27.74
CA ARG A 137 0.57 10.41 27.86
C ARG A 137 1.75 11.12 27.22
N PRO A 138 1.54 11.90 26.13
CA PRO A 138 2.60 12.71 25.53
C PRO A 138 3.22 13.71 26.52
N LYS A 139 2.40 14.21 27.46
CA LYS A 139 2.82 15.07 28.58
C LYS A 139 2.34 14.43 29.88
N ILE A 140 3.24 13.75 30.59
CA ILE A 140 2.92 12.94 31.79
C ILE A 140 2.29 13.77 32.91
N PHE A 141 2.60 15.08 33.00
CA PHE A 141 2.08 15.97 34.03
C PHE A 141 0.85 16.78 33.61
N ASP A 142 0.33 16.60 32.40
CA ASP A 142 -0.88 17.28 31.95
C ASP A 142 -2.13 16.52 32.45
N LEU A 143 -2.69 17.01 33.57
CA LEU A 143 -3.90 16.48 34.19
C LEU A 143 -5.17 16.71 33.35
N THR A 144 -5.10 17.57 32.33
CA THR A 144 -6.24 17.92 31.46
C THR A 144 -6.19 17.24 30.09
N ALA A 145 -5.20 16.38 29.86
CA ALA A 145 -5.03 15.70 28.58
C ALA A 145 -6.28 14.88 28.21
N LYS A 146 -6.94 15.27 27.11
CA LYS A 146 -8.05 14.52 26.51
C LYS A 146 -7.50 13.35 25.71
N GLY A 147 -8.15 12.19 25.85
CA GLY A 147 -7.92 11.04 24.99
C GLY A 147 -8.40 11.31 23.56
N PHE A 148 -7.94 10.48 22.62
CA PHE A 148 -8.46 10.50 21.26
C PHE A 148 -9.74 9.67 21.19
N ASP A 149 -10.74 10.15 20.44
CA ASP A 149 -11.94 9.35 20.19
C ASP A 149 -11.58 8.09 19.38
N PRO A 150 -12.18 6.92 19.68
CA PRO A 150 -11.99 5.71 18.90
C PRO A 150 -12.27 5.93 17.41
N LEU A 151 -11.62 5.12 16.55
CA LEU A 151 -11.89 5.15 15.11
C LEU A 151 -13.18 4.42 14.74
N CYS A 152 -13.60 3.44 15.55
CA CYS A 152 -14.84 2.71 15.37
C CYS A 152 -16.03 3.51 15.92
N GLN A 153 -17.17 3.40 15.25
CA GLN A 153 -18.41 4.06 15.65
C GLN A 153 -19.22 3.23 16.63
N GLU A 154 -19.06 1.90 16.58
CA GLU A 154 -19.77 0.96 17.42
C GLU A 154 -18.81 -0.07 18.01
N VAL A 155 -19.07 -0.50 19.23
CA VAL A 155 -18.38 -1.62 19.87
C VAL A 155 -19.42 -2.63 20.30
N VAL A 156 -19.30 -3.84 19.76
CA VAL A 156 -20.22 -4.96 20.01
C VAL A 156 -19.49 -6.00 20.85
N GLU A 157 -20.07 -6.32 22.00
CA GLU A 157 -19.54 -7.38 22.88
C GLU A 157 -20.07 -8.75 22.47
N VAL A 158 -19.16 -9.71 22.38
CA VAL A 158 -19.45 -11.11 22.05
C VAL A 158 -19.11 -11.97 23.26
N ASP A 159 -20.02 -12.88 23.61
CA ASP A 159 -19.80 -13.87 24.66
C ASP A 159 -18.89 -14.99 24.14
N GLU A 160 -17.60 -14.71 24.14
CA GLU A 160 -16.55 -15.65 23.76
C GLU A 160 -15.42 -15.60 24.79
N LEU A 161 -14.69 -16.71 24.93
CA LEU A 161 -13.41 -16.70 25.64
C LEU A 161 -12.48 -17.76 25.02
N VAL A 162 -11.33 -17.33 24.51
CA VAL A 162 -10.30 -18.24 23.98
C VAL A 162 -9.19 -18.46 25.01
N SER A 163 -9.01 -19.71 25.45
CA SER A 163 -7.86 -20.12 26.26
C SER A 163 -6.82 -20.79 25.35
N ILE A 164 -5.61 -20.24 25.31
CA ILE A 164 -4.48 -20.85 24.61
C ILE A 164 -3.86 -21.88 25.55
N ARG A 165 -3.98 -23.17 25.21
CA ARG A 165 -3.19 -24.21 25.90
C ARG A 165 -1.74 -24.08 25.48
N LEU A 166 -0.91 -23.58 26.38
CA LEU A 166 0.54 -23.76 26.26
C LEU A 166 0.80 -25.25 26.43
N CYS A 167 1.15 -25.93 25.34
CA CYS A 167 1.69 -27.30 25.40
C CYS A 167 3.09 -27.22 26.03
N GLY A 168 3.14 -27.15 27.35
CA GLY A 168 4.35 -27.42 28.12
C GLY A 168 4.64 -28.91 28.04
N GLY A 169 5.78 -29.27 27.46
CA GLY A 169 6.20 -30.65 27.31
C GLY A 169 6.32 -31.39 28.64
N GLY A 170 5.83 -32.63 28.63
CA GLY A 170 6.36 -33.78 29.36
C GLY A 170 6.56 -33.63 30.87
N GLY A 171 5.50 -33.85 31.63
CA GLY A 171 5.59 -34.37 33.00
C GLY A 171 4.83 -35.68 33.06
N VAL A 172 5.55 -36.80 33.15
CA VAL A 172 4.97 -38.12 33.39
C VAL A 172 4.60 -38.16 34.88
N GLU A 173 3.30 -38.19 35.19
CA GLU A 173 2.83 -38.57 36.51
C GLU A 173 3.02 -40.08 36.66
N GLY A 174 3.80 -40.47 37.67
CA GLY A 174 3.82 -41.80 38.21
C GLY A 174 3.61 -41.71 39.72
N GLU A 175 2.46 -42.20 40.17
CA GLU A 175 2.30 -43.07 41.34
C GLU A 175 1.16 -44.06 41.03
#